data_AF-A0A5M4ABN5-F1
#
_entry.id   AF-A0A5M4ABN5-F1
#
_cell.length_a   1.000
_cell.length_b   1.000
_cell.length_c   1.000
_cell.angle_alpha   90.00
_cell.angle_beta   90.00
_cell.angle_gamma   90.00
#
_symmetry.space_group_name_H-M   'P 1'
#
loop_
_entity.id
_entity.type
_entity.pdbx_description
1 polymer ?
#
loop_
_entity_poly.entity_id
_entity_poly.type
_entity_poly.pdbx_seq_one_letter_code
_entity_poly.pdbx_strand_id
1 'polypeptide(L)'
;MWYGVDPKSDAAIELTPYRYGQNNPVKIYDPNGLDDFFDFNGNYIRSSKSGSQIRIMNNGSVDQLTDFNYSRQNIRNRDMLAKVATYYAHKAGVSKSRSVGVLDVDTQKDGQAFAAYMVKSDSYMITVDKNGNVNPRANNLYNMENAYVHEHVHEVDPTSRTAFGEIKAITKQSSVMSFFDTSSRFKEAAGSYAASSLNNALFNKEITPKQAQDAVRQLNGTYLGFSVKLKFTDGAVHFDLIKDEIIVKP
;
A
#
# COMPACT_ATOMS: atom_id res chain seq x y z
N MET A 1 -0.13 -27.49 14.42
CA MET A 1 0.73 -28.23 15.37
C MET A 1 1.77 -27.24 15.89
N TRP A 2 1.86 -27.04 17.20
CA TRP A 2 2.91 -26.20 17.80
C TRP A 2 4.13 -27.08 18.11
N TYR A 3 5.32 -26.62 17.76
CA TYR A 3 6.59 -27.36 17.93
C TYR A 3 7.39 -26.92 19.18
N GLY A 4 6.79 -26.10 20.05
CA GLY A 4 7.40 -25.59 21.28
C GLY A 4 6.34 -25.05 22.26
N VAL A 5 6.73 -24.84 23.52
CA VAL A 5 5.88 -24.26 24.58
C VAL A 5 5.72 -22.76 24.33
N ASP A 6 4.51 -22.22 24.48
CA ASP A 6 4.26 -20.77 24.44
C ASP A 6 5.11 -20.04 25.51
N PRO A 7 6.01 -19.11 25.13
CA PRO A 7 6.85 -18.36 26.07
C PRO A 7 6.08 -17.46 27.04
N LYS A 8 4.77 -17.26 26.85
CA LYS A 8 3.88 -16.49 27.74
C LYS A 8 2.85 -17.37 28.46
N SER A 9 3.06 -18.69 28.52
CA SER A 9 2.18 -19.64 29.22
C SER A 9 1.83 -19.19 30.64
N ASP A 10 2.77 -18.55 31.32
CA ASP A 10 2.64 -18.19 32.73
C ASP A 10 1.71 -16.98 32.96
N ALA A 11 1.42 -16.22 31.90
CA ALA A 11 0.49 -15.08 31.96
C ALA A 11 -0.98 -15.49 31.83
N ALA A 12 -1.26 -16.74 31.45
CA ALA A 12 -2.60 -17.27 31.25
C ALA A 12 -2.69 -18.71 31.78
N ILE A 13 -2.53 -18.86 33.11
CA ILE A 13 -2.49 -20.15 33.83
C ILE A 13 -3.73 -21.03 33.53
N GLU A 14 -4.88 -20.44 33.18
CA GLU A 14 -6.11 -21.16 32.82
C GLU A 14 -6.13 -21.71 31.38
N LEU A 15 -5.12 -21.41 30.57
CA LEU A 15 -4.97 -21.86 29.18
C LEU A 15 -3.75 -22.78 29.06
N THR A 16 -3.92 -23.93 28.40
CA THR A 16 -2.79 -24.81 28.11
C THR A 16 -1.83 -24.13 27.13
N PRO A 17 -0.50 -24.26 27.31
CA PRO A 17 0.54 -23.63 26.46
C PRO A 17 0.53 -24.07 24.99
N TYR A 18 -0.35 -24.99 24.63
CA TYR A 18 -0.52 -25.48 23.25
C TYR A 18 -1.89 -25.10 22.64
N ARG A 19 -2.66 -24.25 23.32
CA ARG A 19 -4.02 -23.86 22.90
C ARG A 19 -3.97 -22.73 21.86
N TYR A 20 -4.02 -23.07 20.57
CA TYR A 20 -4.19 -22.07 19.52
C TYR A 20 -5.58 -21.43 19.55
N GLY A 21 -5.66 -20.09 19.65
CA GLY A 21 -6.91 -19.34 19.51
C GLY A 21 -8.05 -19.78 20.44
N GLN A 22 -7.74 -20.26 21.65
CA GLN A 22 -8.69 -20.91 22.58
C GLN A 22 -9.60 -21.99 21.95
N ASN A 23 -9.11 -22.70 20.92
CA ASN A 23 -9.88 -23.67 20.12
C ASN A 23 -11.04 -23.05 19.31
N ASN A 24 -11.02 -21.74 19.06
CA ASN A 24 -11.94 -21.07 18.15
C ASN A 24 -11.17 -20.21 17.12
N PRO A 25 -10.56 -20.85 16.11
CA PRO A 25 -9.74 -20.17 15.09
C PRO A 25 -10.56 -19.26 14.16
N VAL A 26 -11.90 -19.26 14.26
CA VAL A 26 -12.80 -18.40 13.50
C VAL A 26 -13.12 -17.10 14.26
N LYS A 27 -13.19 -17.15 15.59
CA LYS A 27 -13.64 -16.03 16.44
C LYS A 27 -12.50 -15.31 17.17
N ILE A 28 -11.36 -15.98 17.37
CA ILE A 28 -10.19 -15.44 18.06
C ILE A 28 -9.04 -15.36 17.06
N TYR A 29 -9.06 -14.27 16.30
CA TYR A 29 -8.00 -13.78 15.44
C TYR A 29 -7.18 -12.76 16.25
N ASP A 30 -5.84 -12.83 16.21
CA ASP A 30 -4.94 -11.87 16.86
C ASP A 30 -5.07 -10.49 16.17
N PRO A 31 -5.67 -9.46 16.78
CA PRO A 31 -5.98 -8.20 16.11
C PRO A 31 -4.77 -7.26 15.96
N ASN A 32 -3.59 -7.59 16.50
CA ASN A 32 -2.46 -6.65 16.61
C ASN A 32 -1.25 -7.03 15.72
N GLY A 33 -1.55 -7.52 14.51
CA GLY A 33 -0.64 -7.96 13.44
C GLY A 33 0.79 -7.42 13.42
N LEU A 34 1.72 -8.35 13.24
CA LEU A 34 3.20 -8.27 13.16
C LEU A 34 3.80 -7.31 12.09
N ASP A 35 5.08 -6.95 12.20
CA ASP A 35 5.69 -5.85 11.45
C ASP A 35 6.98 -6.25 10.67
N ASP A 36 7.36 -5.44 9.67
CA ASP A 36 8.70 -5.41 9.05
C ASP A 36 9.59 -4.42 9.83
N PHE A 37 10.79 -4.86 10.22
CA PHE A 37 11.71 -4.09 11.05
C PHE A 37 12.95 -3.67 10.26
N PHE A 38 13.29 -2.39 10.39
CA PHE A 38 14.49 -1.78 9.85
C PHE A 38 15.35 -1.19 10.97
N ASP A 39 16.66 -1.07 10.75
CA ASP A 39 17.48 -0.22 11.62
C ASP A 39 17.28 1.27 11.29
N PHE A 40 17.80 2.12 12.17
CA PHE A 40 17.76 3.57 11.98
C PHE A 40 18.63 4.08 10.80
N ASN A 41 19.35 3.19 10.11
CA ASN A 41 20.05 3.51 8.85
C ASN A 41 19.23 3.06 7.62
N GLY A 42 18.00 2.54 7.81
CA GLY A 42 17.10 2.08 6.77
C GLY A 42 17.41 0.67 6.24
N ASN A 43 18.27 -0.10 6.91
CA ASN A 43 18.56 -1.48 6.51
C ASN A 43 17.50 -2.43 7.06
N TYR A 44 17.00 -3.31 6.21
CA TYR A 44 16.05 -4.34 6.63
C TYR A 44 16.72 -5.34 7.59
N ILE A 45 16.02 -5.69 8.68
CA ILE A 45 16.50 -6.64 9.68
C ILE A 45 15.71 -7.93 9.65
N ARG A 46 14.39 -7.86 9.78
CA ARG A 46 13.52 -9.04 9.84
C ARG A 46 12.06 -8.70 9.57
N SER A 47 11.29 -9.72 9.20
CA SER A 47 9.83 -9.70 9.23
C SER A 47 9.37 -10.63 10.33
N SER A 48 8.32 -10.23 11.02
CA SER A 48 7.63 -11.11 11.95
C SER A 48 6.53 -11.95 11.27
N LYS A 49 6.18 -11.67 10.01
CA LYS A 49 5.33 -12.48 9.10
C LYS A 49 3.84 -12.63 9.43
N SER A 50 3.24 -11.80 10.28
CA SER A 50 1.78 -11.87 10.52
C SER A 50 1.08 -10.52 10.71
N GLY A 51 1.61 -9.45 10.09
CA GLY A 51 0.92 -8.17 10.01
C GLY A 51 1.55 -7.26 8.97
N SER A 52 1.43 -5.95 9.19
CA SER A 52 1.55 -4.99 8.11
C SER A 52 2.30 -3.70 8.41
N GLN A 53 2.81 -3.41 9.61
CA GLN A 53 3.49 -2.12 9.81
C GLN A 53 4.98 -2.18 9.47
N ILE A 54 5.52 -1.02 9.08
CA ILE A 54 6.94 -0.74 8.96
C ILE A 54 7.41 -0.11 10.27
N ARG A 55 8.41 -0.72 10.90
CA ARG A 55 8.96 -0.28 12.18
C ARG A 55 10.44 0.02 12.06
N ILE A 56 10.88 1.05 12.75
CA ILE A 56 12.28 1.47 12.83
C ILE A 56 12.78 1.21 14.24
N MET A 57 13.86 0.44 14.34
CA MET A 57 14.55 0.19 15.61
C MET A 57 15.57 1.30 15.85
N ASN A 58 15.32 2.10 16.89
CA ASN A 58 16.13 3.27 17.25
C ASN A 58 16.57 3.18 18.71
N ASN A 59 17.80 2.72 18.97
CA ASN A 59 18.46 2.76 20.29
C ASN A 59 17.52 2.49 21.50
N GLY A 60 16.82 1.35 21.48
CA GLY A 60 15.94 0.92 22.57
C GLY A 60 14.45 1.21 22.37
N SER A 61 14.07 2.01 21.36
CA SER A 61 12.68 2.17 20.91
C SER A 61 12.41 1.44 19.58
N VAL A 62 11.12 1.18 19.35
CA VAL A 62 10.57 0.65 18.10
C VAL A 62 9.48 1.62 17.66
N ASP A 63 9.81 2.48 16.71
CA ASP A 63 8.96 3.59 16.27
C ASP A 63 8.35 3.29 14.89
N GLN A 64 7.23 3.94 14.55
CA GLN A 64 6.68 3.86 13.19
C GLN A 64 7.49 4.71 12.22
N LEU A 65 7.47 4.36 10.94
CA LEU A 65 8.11 5.17 9.90
C LEU A 65 7.58 6.61 9.92
N THR A 66 6.30 6.84 10.20
CA THR A 66 5.72 8.20 10.25
C THR A 66 6.04 8.98 11.52
N ASP A 67 6.63 8.37 12.55
CA ASP A 67 6.93 9.07 13.81
C ASP A 67 8.18 9.97 13.67
N PHE A 68 8.96 9.75 12.62
CA PHE A 68 10.16 10.53 12.34
C PHE A 68 9.85 11.82 11.58
N ASN A 69 10.56 12.89 11.92
CA ASN A 69 10.55 14.13 11.14
C ASN A 69 11.56 14.04 9.98
N TYR A 70 11.07 14.23 8.76
CA TYR A 70 11.82 14.17 7.50
C TYR A 70 12.08 15.54 6.87
N SER A 71 12.03 16.62 7.65
CA SER A 71 12.32 17.98 7.16
C SER A 71 13.67 18.03 6.47
N ARG A 72 13.86 18.95 5.53
CA ARG A 72 15.06 19.05 4.68
C ARG A 72 16.38 18.99 5.44
N GLN A 73 16.43 19.53 6.65
CA GLN A 73 17.62 19.58 7.50
C GLN A 73 17.94 18.21 8.15
N ASN A 74 16.96 17.32 8.24
CA ASN A 74 17.12 16.01 8.87
C ASN A 74 17.57 14.95 7.86
N ILE A 75 18.80 15.14 7.36
CA ILE A 75 19.40 14.33 6.29
C ILE A 75 19.41 12.85 6.65
N ARG A 76 19.70 12.51 7.92
CA ARG A 76 19.76 11.13 8.38
C ARG A 76 18.40 10.42 8.28
N ASN A 77 17.33 11.07 8.74
CA ASN A 77 15.99 10.49 8.64
C ASN A 77 15.56 10.36 7.17
N ARG A 78 15.91 11.34 6.31
CA ARG A 78 15.59 11.27 4.88
C ARG A 78 16.31 10.12 4.17
N ASP A 79 17.57 9.87 4.51
CA ASP A 79 18.33 8.72 3.98
C ASP A 79 17.71 7.38 4.44
N MET A 80 17.32 7.28 5.71
CA MET A 80 16.58 6.12 6.21
C MET A 80 15.26 5.92 5.43
N LEU A 81 14.46 6.97 5.24
CA LEU A 81 13.20 6.89 4.50
C LEU A 81 13.41 6.42 3.06
N ALA A 82 14.39 7.00 2.37
CA ALA A 82 14.77 6.62 1.02
C ALA A 82 15.14 5.14 0.91
N LYS A 83 15.91 4.61 1.87
CA LYS A 83 16.33 3.20 1.90
C LYS A 83 15.18 2.25 2.19
N VAL A 84 14.31 2.59 3.16
CA VAL A 84 13.10 1.81 3.44
C VAL A 84 12.20 1.78 2.20
N ALA A 85 11.97 2.92 1.56
CA ALA A 85 11.18 3.00 0.34
C ALA A 85 11.83 2.21 -0.82
N THR A 86 13.16 2.27 -0.95
CA THR A 86 13.93 1.50 -1.93
C THR A 86 13.73 -0.01 -1.74
N TYR A 87 13.73 -0.50 -0.50
CA TYR A 87 13.47 -1.90 -0.20
C TYR A 87 12.10 -2.36 -0.73
N TYR A 88 11.04 -1.56 -0.51
CA TYR A 88 9.71 -1.88 -1.03
C TYR A 88 9.57 -1.68 -2.54
N ALA A 89 10.29 -0.73 -3.13
CA ALA A 89 10.39 -0.59 -4.58
C ALA A 89 11.00 -1.84 -5.22
N HIS A 90 12.07 -2.40 -4.63
CA HIS A 90 12.67 -3.65 -5.11
C HIS A 90 11.72 -4.84 -4.97
N LYS A 91 10.94 -4.91 -3.88
CA LYS A 91 9.85 -5.91 -3.75
C LYS A 91 8.78 -5.76 -4.84
N ALA A 92 8.49 -4.54 -5.25
CA ALA A 92 7.55 -4.23 -6.32
C ALA A 92 8.07 -4.54 -7.75
N GLY A 93 9.33 -4.98 -7.88
CA GLY A 93 9.95 -5.36 -9.15
C GLY A 93 10.85 -4.27 -9.76
N VAL A 94 11.02 -3.12 -9.10
CA VAL A 94 11.98 -2.10 -9.52
C VAL A 94 13.40 -2.68 -9.47
N SER A 95 14.21 -2.39 -10.49
CA SER A 95 15.59 -2.89 -10.58
C SER A 95 16.41 -2.58 -9.31
N LYS A 96 17.21 -3.56 -8.87
CA LYS A 96 18.11 -3.44 -7.71
C LYS A 96 19.16 -2.34 -7.85
N SER A 97 19.45 -1.90 -9.08
CA SER A 97 20.38 -0.79 -9.35
C SER A 97 19.75 0.58 -9.10
N ARG A 98 18.43 0.66 -8.89
CA ARG A 98 17.72 1.91 -8.68
C ARG A 98 17.46 2.14 -7.20
N SER A 99 17.50 3.40 -6.80
CA SER A 99 17.13 3.88 -5.47
C SER A 99 15.93 4.81 -5.54
N VAL A 100 15.22 4.93 -4.43
CA VAL A 100 14.15 5.91 -4.22
C VAL A 100 14.74 7.18 -3.61
N GLY A 101 14.41 8.34 -4.16
CA GLY A 101 14.71 9.65 -3.57
C GLY A 101 13.58 10.17 -2.69
N VAL A 102 13.81 11.27 -1.98
CA VAL A 102 12.76 11.95 -1.20
C VAL A 102 12.38 13.26 -1.87
N LEU A 103 11.11 13.38 -2.25
CA LEU A 103 10.53 14.56 -2.90
C LEU A 103 9.73 15.39 -1.89
N ASP A 104 9.98 16.69 -1.83
CA ASP A 104 9.16 17.57 -1.00
C ASP A 104 7.91 18.03 -1.75
N VAL A 105 6.77 18.00 -1.06
CA VAL A 105 5.46 18.46 -1.54
C VAL A 105 4.86 19.46 -0.54
N ASP A 106 3.87 20.24 -0.97
CA ASP A 106 3.28 21.30 -0.11
C ASP A 106 2.58 20.73 1.13
N THR A 107 1.87 19.62 0.95
CA THR A 107 1.11 18.93 1.99
C THR A 107 1.10 17.45 1.72
N GLN A 108 1.13 16.64 2.79
CA GLN A 108 0.92 15.22 2.68
C GLN A 108 -0.10 14.74 3.71
N LYS A 109 -1.24 14.23 3.22
CA LYS A 109 -2.40 13.83 4.02
C LYS A 109 -2.82 12.40 3.69
N ASP A 110 -3.51 11.76 4.63
CA ASP A 110 -4.21 10.49 4.38
C ASP A 110 -5.14 10.67 3.16
N GLY A 111 -4.94 9.90 2.09
CA GLY A 111 -5.65 10.09 0.82
C GLY A 111 -4.76 10.42 -0.38
N GLN A 112 -3.64 11.11 -0.17
CA GLN A 112 -2.76 11.55 -1.26
C GLN A 112 -1.75 10.47 -1.67
N ALA A 113 -1.31 10.49 -2.93
CA ALA A 113 -0.23 9.63 -3.40
C ALA A 113 1.06 9.93 -2.64
N PHE A 114 1.79 8.88 -2.25
CA PHE A 114 3.03 9.02 -1.46
C PHE A 114 4.27 8.42 -2.12
N ALA A 115 4.09 7.72 -3.25
CA ALA A 115 5.15 7.32 -4.15
C ALA A 115 4.93 8.03 -5.50
N ALA A 116 6.00 8.17 -6.27
CA ALA A 116 5.92 8.69 -7.64
C ALA A 116 7.09 8.16 -8.48
N TYR A 117 6.82 7.84 -9.75
CA TYR A 117 7.86 7.73 -10.78
C TYR A 117 7.94 9.03 -11.60
N MET A 118 9.08 9.72 -11.52
CA MET A 118 9.30 10.98 -12.22
C MET A 118 9.96 10.73 -13.58
N VAL A 119 9.17 10.85 -14.65
CA VAL A 119 9.62 10.63 -16.03
C VAL A 119 10.82 11.51 -16.43
N LYS A 120 10.81 12.79 -16.02
CA LYS A 120 11.85 13.76 -16.42
C LYS A 120 13.22 13.44 -15.85
N SER A 121 13.27 12.97 -14.62
CA SER A 121 14.51 12.65 -13.90
C SER A 121 14.82 11.15 -13.88
N ASP A 122 13.95 10.33 -14.49
CA ASP A 122 14.01 8.87 -14.45
C ASP A 122 14.28 8.37 -13.02
N SER A 123 13.38 8.69 -12.10
CA SER A 123 13.62 8.48 -10.67
C SER A 123 12.35 8.15 -9.90
N TYR A 124 12.44 7.20 -8.98
CA TYR A 124 11.40 6.92 -8.00
C TYR A 124 11.53 7.86 -6.80
N MET A 125 10.39 8.27 -6.25
CA MET A 125 10.31 9.18 -5.12
C MET A 125 9.37 8.63 -4.05
N ILE A 126 9.66 8.97 -2.80
CA ILE A 126 8.70 9.00 -1.69
C ILE A 126 8.49 10.46 -1.28
N THR A 127 7.24 10.85 -1.04
CA THR A 127 6.92 12.26 -0.79
C THR A 127 6.86 12.59 0.69
N VAL A 128 7.36 13.78 1.02
CA VAL A 128 7.38 14.36 2.36
C VAL A 128 6.83 15.77 2.29
N ASP A 129 5.99 16.17 3.24
CA ASP A 129 5.48 17.52 3.29
C ASP A 129 6.51 18.53 3.83
N LYS A 130 6.20 19.83 3.70
CA LYS A 130 7.06 20.92 4.20
C LYS A 130 7.39 20.87 5.69
N ASN A 131 6.62 20.12 6.49
CA ASN A 131 6.83 19.96 7.94
C ASN A 131 7.62 18.68 8.25
N GLY A 132 8.02 17.91 7.24
CA GLY A 132 8.74 16.66 7.39
C GLY A 132 7.85 15.45 7.62
N ASN A 133 6.55 15.51 7.33
CA ASN A 133 5.66 14.36 7.48
C ASN A 133 5.58 13.54 6.20
N VAL A 134 5.61 12.22 6.35
CA VAL A 134 5.24 11.27 5.28
C VAL A 134 3.77 10.90 5.41
N ASN A 135 3.17 10.39 4.34
CA ASN A 135 1.78 9.93 4.38
C ASN A 135 1.60 8.83 5.43
N PRO A 136 0.60 8.92 6.32
CA PRO A 136 0.33 7.87 7.32
C PRO A 136 0.14 6.47 6.72
N ARG A 137 -0.36 6.35 5.49
CA ARG A 137 -0.52 5.05 4.80
C ARG A 137 0.80 4.38 4.47
N ALA A 138 1.90 5.12 4.41
CA ALA A 138 3.23 4.60 4.18
C ALA A 138 3.71 3.71 5.32
N ASN A 139 3.12 3.78 6.52
CA ASN A 139 3.42 2.83 7.59
C ASN A 139 3.03 1.39 7.26
N ASN A 140 2.10 1.16 6.33
CA ASN A 140 1.71 -0.19 5.97
C ASN A 140 2.61 -0.72 4.85
N LEU A 141 3.28 -1.85 5.09
CA LEU A 141 4.25 -2.45 4.18
C LEU A 141 3.63 -2.86 2.84
N TYR A 142 2.39 -3.34 2.84
CA TYR A 142 1.68 -3.74 1.63
C TYR A 142 1.24 -2.52 0.83
N ASN A 143 0.83 -1.44 1.51
CA ASN A 143 0.55 -0.16 0.87
C ASN A 143 1.82 0.41 0.21
N MET A 144 2.96 0.36 0.92
CA MET A 144 4.24 0.85 0.40
C MET A 144 4.68 0.05 -0.83
N GLU A 145 4.65 -1.28 -0.75
CA GLU A 145 4.96 -2.16 -1.90
C GLU A 145 4.02 -1.88 -3.08
N ASN A 146 2.71 -1.81 -2.84
CA ASN A 146 1.73 -1.61 -3.90
C ASN A 146 1.80 -0.22 -4.53
N ALA A 147 2.16 0.81 -3.77
CA ALA A 147 2.43 2.12 -4.33
C ALA A 147 3.55 2.02 -5.38
N TYR A 148 4.64 1.30 -5.09
CA TYR A 148 5.70 1.10 -6.07
C TYR A 148 5.34 0.12 -7.21
N VAL A 149 4.45 -0.85 -6.99
CA VAL A 149 3.92 -1.67 -8.10
C VAL A 149 3.22 -0.78 -9.12
N HIS A 150 2.42 0.18 -8.64
CA HIS A 150 1.76 1.16 -9.49
C HIS A 150 2.79 2.04 -10.22
N GLU A 151 3.72 2.67 -9.49
CA GLU A 151 4.74 3.54 -10.10
C GLU A 151 5.64 2.81 -11.10
N HIS A 152 5.91 1.51 -10.88
CA HIS A 152 6.71 0.71 -11.79
C HIS A 152 6.02 0.49 -13.14
N VAL A 153 4.69 0.45 -13.19
CA VAL A 153 3.97 0.43 -14.48
C VAL A 153 4.25 1.71 -15.27
N HIS A 154 4.32 2.87 -14.62
CA HIS A 154 4.66 4.12 -15.30
C HIS A 154 6.09 4.16 -15.84
N GLU A 155 7.04 3.45 -15.21
CA GLU A 155 8.38 3.26 -15.77
C GLU A 155 8.32 2.46 -17.07
N VAL A 156 7.75 1.25 -17.02
CA VAL A 156 7.88 0.25 -18.09
C VAL A 156 6.85 0.37 -19.20
N ASP A 157 5.69 0.98 -18.95
CA ASP A 157 4.65 1.24 -19.95
C ASP A 157 4.32 2.74 -20.01
N PRO A 158 4.94 3.50 -20.95
CA PRO A 158 4.66 4.92 -21.13
C PRO A 158 3.19 5.26 -21.43
N THR A 159 2.41 4.30 -21.96
CA THR A 159 0.99 4.51 -22.24
C THR A 159 0.12 4.54 -20.98
N SER A 160 0.68 4.17 -19.82
CA SER A 160 0.02 4.30 -18.53
C SER A 160 -0.01 5.74 -17.98
N ARG A 161 0.68 6.69 -18.62
CA ARG A 161 0.90 8.05 -18.11
C ARG A 161 -0.18 9.06 -18.52
N THR A 162 -1.32 8.59 -19.01
CA THR A 162 -2.50 9.41 -19.35
C THR A 162 -3.64 9.12 -18.37
N ALA A 163 -4.69 9.93 -18.36
CA ALA A 163 -5.84 9.69 -17.48
C ALA A 163 -6.45 8.30 -17.71
N PHE A 164 -6.58 7.84 -18.95
CA PHE A 164 -6.99 6.46 -19.20
C PHE A 164 -5.89 5.43 -18.92
N GLY A 165 -4.63 5.79 -19.17
CA GLY A 165 -3.46 4.97 -18.92
C GLY A 165 -3.32 4.53 -17.46
N GLU A 166 -3.73 5.38 -16.50
CA GLU A 166 -3.75 5.08 -15.06
C GLU A 166 -4.43 3.76 -14.73
N ILE A 167 -5.45 3.38 -15.51
CA ILE A 167 -6.19 2.14 -15.31
C ILE A 167 -5.30 0.92 -15.47
N LYS A 168 -4.25 0.97 -16.28
CA LYS A 168 -3.27 -0.11 -16.39
C LYS A 168 -2.46 -0.25 -15.10
N ALA A 169 -1.98 0.85 -14.55
CA ALA A 169 -1.20 0.86 -13.31
C ALA A 169 -2.04 0.37 -12.13
N ILE A 170 -3.28 0.85 -12.02
CA ILE A 170 -4.24 0.41 -11.00
C ILE A 170 -4.60 -1.07 -11.17
N THR A 171 -4.91 -1.52 -12.40
CA THR A 171 -5.22 -2.94 -12.64
C THR A 171 -4.05 -3.84 -12.27
N LYS A 172 -2.83 -3.46 -12.63
CA LYS A 172 -1.62 -4.22 -12.27
C LYS A 172 -1.44 -4.26 -10.75
N GLN A 173 -1.51 -3.11 -10.09
CA GLN A 173 -1.46 -3.00 -8.64
C GLN A 173 -2.52 -3.89 -7.98
N SER A 174 -3.77 -3.85 -8.42
CA SER A 174 -4.85 -4.66 -7.86
C SER A 174 -4.78 -6.16 -8.18
N SER A 175 -3.89 -6.57 -9.09
CA SER A 175 -3.71 -7.97 -9.47
C SER A 175 -2.61 -8.71 -8.71
N VAL A 176 -1.74 -8.00 -7.98
CA VAL A 176 -0.64 -8.64 -7.24
C VAL A 176 -1.11 -9.13 -5.87
N MET A 177 -0.50 -10.20 -5.37
CA MET A 177 -0.93 -10.85 -4.13
C MET A 177 -0.82 -9.94 -2.91
N SER A 178 0.18 -9.05 -2.85
CA SER A 178 0.34 -8.08 -1.76
C SER A 178 -0.79 -7.06 -1.71
N PHE A 179 -1.55 -6.84 -2.80
CA PHE A 179 -2.71 -5.95 -2.79
C PHE A 179 -3.82 -6.48 -1.89
N PHE A 180 -3.95 -7.80 -1.74
CA PHE A 180 -4.96 -8.40 -0.87
C PHE A 180 -4.75 -8.00 0.61
N ASP A 181 -3.50 -7.76 0.99
CA ASP A 181 -3.11 -7.44 2.37
C ASP A 181 -2.96 -5.92 2.61
N THR A 182 -3.19 -5.07 1.61
CA THR A 182 -3.21 -3.61 1.80
C THR A 182 -4.35 -3.19 2.72
N SER A 183 -4.22 -2.03 3.36
CA SER A 183 -5.31 -1.51 4.21
C SER A 183 -6.56 -1.23 3.38
N SER A 184 -7.74 -1.32 4.01
CA SER A 184 -9.01 -0.99 3.34
C SER A 184 -8.94 0.39 2.72
N ARG A 185 -8.53 1.42 3.49
CA ARG A 185 -8.37 2.80 3.00
C ARG A 185 -7.48 2.92 1.75
N PHE A 186 -6.47 2.07 1.61
CA PHE A 186 -5.63 2.05 0.40
C PHE A 186 -6.41 1.51 -0.80
N LYS A 187 -7.15 0.41 -0.63
CA LYS A 187 -8.05 -0.13 -1.67
C LYS A 187 -9.12 0.88 -2.07
N GLU A 188 -9.70 1.58 -1.09
CA GLU A 188 -10.70 2.63 -1.33
C GLU A 188 -10.12 3.79 -2.15
N ALA A 189 -8.89 4.21 -1.82
CA ALA A 189 -8.19 5.24 -2.57
C ALA A 189 -7.86 4.81 -4.00
N ALA A 190 -7.42 3.56 -4.21
CA ALA A 190 -7.16 3.01 -5.53
C ALA A 190 -8.44 2.98 -6.40
N GLY A 191 -9.56 2.52 -5.83
CA GLY A 191 -10.85 2.53 -6.53
C GLY A 191 -11.38 3.94 -6.81
N SER A 192 -11.27 4.85 -5.84
CA SER A 192 -11.66 6.26 -6.03
C SER A 192 -10.81 6.93 -7.11
N TYR A 193 -9.51 6.66 -7.13
CA TYR A 193 -8.60 7.18 -8.14
C TYR A 193 -8.93 6.63 -9.53
N ALA A 194 -9.23 5.33 -9.65
CA ALA A 194 -9.68 4.74 -10.91
C ALA A 194 -10.94 5.43 -11.47
N ALA A 195 -11.94 5.68 -10.61
CA ALA A 195 -13.15 6.41 -11.03
C ALA A 195 -12.82 7.83 -11.51
N SER A 196 -12.00 8.56 -10.77
CA SER A 196 -11.56 9.91 -11.15
C SER A 196 -10.82 9.91 -12.49
N SER A 197 -9.88 8.99 -12.68
CA SER A 197 -9.09 8.83 -13.91
C SER A 197 -9.97 8.50 -15.13
N LEU A 198 -10.95 7.61 -14.98
CA LEU A 198 -11.91 7.32 -16.05
C LEU A 198 -12.82 8.51 -16.38
N ASN A 199 -13.30 9.24 -15.37
CA ASN A 199 -14.11 10.43 -15.59
C ASN A 199 -13.30 11.54 -16.28
N ASN A 200 -12.05 11.74 -15.90
CA ASN A 200 -11.16 12.68 -16.57
C ASN A 200 -10.93 12.29 -18.03
N ALA A 201 -10.70 11.00 -18.30
CA ALA A 201 -10.53 10.50 -19.66
C ALA A 201 -11.80 10.68 -20.52
N LEU A 202 -12.99 10.46 -19.94
CA LEU A 202 -14.27 10.73 -20.61
C LEU A 202 -14.46 12.23 -20.90
N PHE A 203 -14.21 13.08 -19.90
CA PHE A 203 -14.33 14.53 -20.02
C PHE A 203 -13.40 15.09 -21.10
N ASN A 204 -12.15 14.62 -21.14
CA ASN A 204 -11.16 14.98 -22.14
C ASN A 204 -11.38 14.33 -23.51
N LYS A 205 -12.41 13.47 -23.66
CA LYS A 205 -12.71 12.69 -24.86
C LYS A 205 -11.56 11.78 -25.30
N GLU A 206 -10.73 11.32 -24.36
CA GLU A 206 -9.68 10.31 -24.59
C GLU A 206 -10.28 8.93 -24.84
N ILE A 207 -11.47 8.67 -24.28
CA ILE A 207 -12.19 7.40 -24.40
C ILE A 207 -13.69 7.60 -24.65
N THR A 208 -14.31 6.56 -25.17
CA THR A 208 -15.77 6.45 -25.33
C THR A 208 -16.44 5.89 -24.07
N PRO A 209 -17.76 6.11 -23.89
CA PRO A 209 -18.55 5.46 -22.84
C PRO A 209 -18.41 3.93 -22.83
N LYS A 210 -18.30 3.29 -24.00
CA LYS A 210 -18.11 1.84 -24.11
C LYS A 210 -16.76 1.41 -23.54
N GLN A 211 -15.68 2.13 -23.86
CA GLN A 211 -14.35 1.86 -23.30
C GLN A 211 -14.31 2.07 -21.78
N ALA A 212 -15.01 3.09 -21.27
CA ALA A 212 -15.15 3.28 -19.83
C ALA A 212 -15.89 2.11 -19.15
N GLN A 213 -16.97 1.61 -19.76
CA GLN A 213 -17.68 0.41 -19.27
C GLN A 213 -16.80 -0.84 -19.29
N ASP A 214 -16.01 -1.04 -20.35
CA ASP A 214 -15.07 -2.16 -20.45
C ASP A 214 -14.01 -2.09 -19.34
N ALA A 215 -13.44 -0.91 -19.09
CA ALA A 215 -12.49 -0.68 -18.00
C ALA A 215 -13.11 -0.92 -16.61
N VAL A 216 -14.34 -0.46 -16.38
CA VAL A 216 -15.08 -0.74 -15.13
C VAL A 216 -15.27 -2.24 -14.92
N ARG A 217 -15.63 -2.99 -15.98
CA ARG A 217 -15.74 -4.46 -15.90
C ARG A 217 -14.41 -5.12 -15.56
N GLN A 218 -13.33 -4.70 -16.21
CA GLN A 218 -11.98 -5.22 -15.96
C GLN A 218 -11.56 -4.99 -14.50
N LEU A 219 -11.69 -3.76 -14.01
CA LEU A 219 -11.32 -3.39 -12.64
C LEU A 219 -12.16 -4.12 -11.61
N ASN A 220 -13.48 -4.22 -11.81
CA ASN A 220 -14.33 -5.02 -10.92
C ASN A 220 -13.96 -6.50 -10.90
N GLY A 221 -13.46 -7.03 -12.03
CA GLY A 221 -12.90 -8.39 -12.10
C GLY A 221 -11.64 -8.56 -11.26
N THR A 222 -10.75 -7.57 -11.24
CA THR A 222 -9.57 -7.58 -10.35
C THR A 222 -9.93 -7.31 -8.89
N TYR A 223 -11.01 -6.54 -8.65
CA TYR A 223 -11.46 -6.23 -7.31
C TYR A 223 -12.34 -7.32 -6.67
N LEU A 224 -12.50 -8.49 -7.31
CA LEU A 224 -13.33 -9.58 -6.80
C LEU A 224 -12.91 -9.99 -5.38
N GLY A 225 -13.81 -9.75 -4.42
CA GLY A 225 -13.59 -10.06 -2.99
C GLY A 225 -13.21 -8.86 -2.12
N PHE A 226 -13.10 -7.65 -2.69
CA PHE A 226 -12.93 -6.42 -1.92
C PHE A 226 -14.24 -5.62 -1.82
N SER A 227 -14.33 -4.78 -0.79
CA SER A 227 -15.41 -3.81 -0.58
C SER A 227 -15.41 -2.63 -1.57
N VAL A 228 -14.85 -2.81 -2.77
CA VAL A 228 -14.69 -1.78 -3.80
C VAL A 228 -15.44 -2.21 -5.06
N LYS A 229 -16.38 -1.37 -5.53
CA LYS A 229 -17.09 -1.59 -6.79
C LYS A 229 -17.21 -0.30 -7.58
N LEU A 230 -16.89 -0.39 -8.87
CA LEU A 230 -17.08 0.69 -9.82
C LEU A 230 -18.38 0.46 -10.61
N LYS A 231 -19.07 1.54 -10.94
CA LYS A 231 -20.28 1.52 -11.79
C LYS A 231 -20.18 2.60 -12.84
N PHE A 232 -20.71 2.34 -14.03
CA PHE A 232 -20.87 3.35 -15.07
C PHE A 232 -22.36 3.64 -15.25
N THR A 233 -22.81 4.83 -14.84
CA THR A 233 -24.21 5.27 -14.90
C THR A 233 -24.27 6.75 -15.25
N ASP A 234 -25.27 7.15 -16.03
CA ASP A 234 -25.50 8.54 -16.44
C ASP A 234 -24.28 9.22 -17.09
N GLY A 235 -23.50 8.45 -17.86
CA GLY A 235 -22.31 8.95 -18.56
C GLY A 235 -21.08 9.17 -17.67
N ALA A 236 -21.13 8.78 -16.40
CA ALA A 236 -20.02 8.92 -15.45
C ALA A 236 -19.68 7.59 -14.77
N VAL A 237 -18.43 7.47 -14.31
CA VAL A 237 -17.96 6.38 -13.46
C VAL A 237 -18.10 6.78 -11.99
N HIS A 238 -18.79 5.94 -11.23
CA HIS A 238 -19.00 6.08 -9.80
C HIS A 238 -18.23 5.00 -9.05
N PHE A 239 -17.73 5.36 -7.87
CA PHE A 239 -17.07 4.46 -6.94
C PHE A 239 -17.96 4.24 -5.72
N ASP A 240 -18.24 2.98 -5.41
CA ASP A 240 -19.03 2.57 -4.26
C ASP A 240 -18.19 1.71 -3.31
N LEU A 241 -18.30 2.01 -2.02
CA LEU A 241 -17.87 1.13 -0.95
C LEU A 241 -18.99 0.14 -0.64
N ILE A 242 -18.75 -1.14 -0.91
CA ILE A 242 -19.62 -2.20 -0.40
C ILE A 242 -19.21 -2.45 1.05
N LYS A 243 -19.76 -1.64 1.96
CA LYS A 243 -19.80 -2.02 3.37
C LYS A 243 -20.75 -3.20 3.47
N ASP A 244 -20.22 -4.32 3.94
CA ASP A 244 -20.96 -5.53 4.27
C ASP A 244 -21.46 -6.35 3.06
N GLU A 245 -20.57 -7.18 2.52
CA GLU A 245 -20.95 -8.54 2.12
C GLU A 245 -19.70 -9.42 2.28
N ILE A 246 -19.69 -10.22 3.35
CA ILE A 246 -18.76 -11.34 3.49
C ILE A 246 -19.08 -12.25 2.31
N ILE A 247 -18.30 -12.15 1.22
CA ILE A 247 -18.29 -13.19 0.20
C ILE A 247 -17.56 -14.37 0.83
N VAL A 248 -18.31 -15.18 1.58
CA VAL A 248 -17.90 -16.54 1.91
C VAL A 248 -17.81 -17.26 0.58
N LYS A 249 -16.60 -17.43 0.05
CA LYS A 249 -16.40 -18.40 -1.03
C LYS A 249 -16.62 -19.80 -0.45
N PRO A 250 -17.40 -20.67 -1.11
CA PRO A 250 -17.49 -22.08 -0.74
C PRO A 250 -16.13 -22.79 -0.85
#